data_AF-A0A914XIF1-F1
#
_entry.id   AF-A0A914XIF1-F1
#
_cell.length_a   1.000
_cell.length_b   1.000
_cell.length_c   1.000
_cell.angle_alpha   90.00
_cell.angle_beta   90.00
_cell.angle_gamma   90.00
#
_symmetry.space_group_name_H-M   'P 1'
#
loop_
_entity.id
_entity.type
_entity.pdbx_description
1 polymer ?
#
loop_
_entity_poly.entity_id
_entity_poly.type
_entity_poly.pdbx_seq_one_letter_code
_entity_poly.pdbx_strand_id
1 'polypeptide(L)'
;SKPFEFKKVVLPDLATIRIVVCEESGKMLAHRILPVVSIRPGYRHLTLRNPANQPLGLATLFVKIGVKDFVPDVHLELVKALLDPIAAVKSMDDFANALVNPIAAVNLLQKHEEMLKSLTDQDNAADDGVPDDGTGRPPSSDRGSIKNRNDPV
;
A
#
# COMPACT_ATOMS: atom_id res chain seq x y z
N SER A 1 12.83 0.28 -4.52
CA SER A 1 13.00 -0.05 -5.95
C SER A 1 11.70 0.27 -6.68
N LYS A 2 11.78 0.74 -7.94
CA LYS A 2 10.61 1.04 -8.77
C LYS A 2 10.10 -0.26 -9.43
N PRO A 3 8.78 -0.54 -9.43
CA PRO A 3 8.25 -1.74 -10.10
C PRO A 3 8.30 -1.60 -11.64
N PHE A 4 8.40 -2.73 -12.33
CA PHE A 4 8.09 -2.80 -13.76
C PHE A 4 6.57 -2.74 -13.96
N GLU A 5 6.10 -1.83 -14.80
CA GLU A 5 4.69 -1.52 -14.94
C GLU A 5 4.21 -1.67 -16.39
N PHE A 6 3.15 -2.45 -16.56
CA PHE A 6 2.39 -2.53 -17.81
C PHE A 6 1.11 -1.73 -17.63
N LYS A 7 1.11 -0.46 -18.07
CA LYS A 7 -0.01 0.47 -17.84
C LYS A 7 -1.34 -0.03 -18.41
N LYS A 8 -1.30 -0.69 -19.56
CA LYS A 8 -2.48 -1.21 -20.26
C LYS A 8 -2.14 -2.50 -20.97
N VAL A 9 -2.94 -3.54 -20.75
CA VAL A 9 -2.92 -4.79 -21.51
C VAL A 9 -4.26 -4.90 -22.22
N VAL A 10 -4.28 -4.79 -23.55
CA VAL A 10 -5.54 -4.71 -24.32
C VAL A 10 -6.25 -6.06 -24.41
N LEU A 11 -5.48 -7.15 -24.59
CA LEU A 11 -6.01 -8.51 -24.71
C LEU A 11 -5.29 -9.43 -23.71
N PRO A 12 -5.74 -9.48 -22.44
CA PRO A 12 -5.11 -10.29 -21.40
C PRO A 12 -5.07 -11.79 -21.74
N ASP A 13 -6.10 -12.32 -22.40
CA ASP A 13 -6.21 -13.75 -22.75
C ASP A 13 -5.12 -14.22 -23.73
N LEU A 14 -4.62 -13.30 -24.57
CA LEU A 14 -3.56 -13.58 -25.55
C LEU A 14 -2.18 -13.14 -25.06
N ALA A 15 -2.09 -12.54 -23.88
CA ALA A 15 -0.86 -11.98 -23.35
C ALA A 15 -0.17 -12.96 -22.38
N THR A 16 1.15 -13.03 -22.48
CA THR A 16 2.00 -13.74 -21.53
C THR A 16 3.14 -12.85 -21.06
N ILE A 17 3.53 -13.00 -19.79
CA ILE A 17 4.72 -12.38 -19.23
C ILE A 17 5.81 -13.45 -19.19
N ARG A 18 6.94 -13.18 -19.86
CA ARG A 18 8.13 -14.01 -19.78
C ARG A 18 9.19 -13.29 -18.95
N ILE A 19 9.60 -13.92 -17.86
CA ILE A 19 10.72 -13.47 -17.04
C ILE A 19 11.92 -14.31 -17.44
N VAL A 20 13.03 -13.66 -17.75
CA VAL A 20 14.27 -14.31 -18.19
C VAL A 20 15.39 -13.93 -17.25
N VAL A 21 16.17 -14.93 -16.84
CA VAL A 21 17.40 -14.74 -16.06
C VAL A 21 18.57 -14.98 -17.02
N CYS A 22 19.40 -13.96 -17.19
CA CYS A 22 20.56 -14.01 -18.06
C CYS A 22 21.84 -13.80 -17.26
N GLU A 23 22.95 -14.35 -17.75
CA GLU A 23 24.29 -13.95 -17.34
C GLU A 23 24.59 -12.51 -17.79
N GLU A 24 25.68 -11.94 -17.26
CA GLU A 24 26.23 -10.65 -17.70
C GLU A 24 26.62 -10.67 -19.19
N SER A 25 26.97 -11.84 -19.73
CA SER A 25 27.21 -12.08 -21.16
C SER A 25 25.95 -11.95 -22.03
N GLY A 26 24.76 -11.87 -21.44
CA GLY A 26 23.46 -11.88 -22.13
C GLY A 26 22.91 -13.28 -22.43
N LYS A 27 23.67 -14.35 -22.15
CA LYS A 27 23.22 -15.73 -22.32
C LYS A 27 22.07 -16.06 -21.34
N MET A 28 20.97 -16.59 -21.87
CA MET A 28 19.83 -17.03 -21.04
C MET A 28 20.21 -18.27 -20.22
N LEU A 29 20.11 -18.14 -18.90
CA LEU A 29 20.25 -19.26 -17.96
C LEU A 29 18.92 -19.97 -17.77
N ALA A 30 17.86 -19.20 -17.55
CA ALA A 30 16.56 -19.73 -17.20
C ALA A 30 15.43 -18.75 -17.52
N HIS A 31 14.19 -19.23 -17.49
CA HIS A 31 13.02 -18.40 -17.68
C HIS A 31 11.79 -18.92 -16.93
N ARG A 32 10.76 -18.07 -16.86
CA ARG A 32 9.40 -18.46 -16.49
C ARG A 32 8.38 -17.73 -17.37
N ILE A 33 7.44 -18.47 -17.94
CA ILE A 33 6.31 -17.92 -18.70
C ILE A 33 5.06 -17.96 -17.82
N LEU A 34 4.34 -16.84 -17.76
CA LEU A 34 3.11 -16.67 -16.99
C LEU A 34 2.03 -16.09 -17.90
N PRO A 35 0.94 -16.82 -18.20
CA PRO A 35 -0.23 -16.23 -18.85
C PRO A 35 -0.81 -15.12 -17.98
N VAL A 36 -1.12 -13.95 -18.56
CA VAL A 36 -1.56 -12.77 -17.79
C VAL A 36 -2.79 -13.07 -16.95
N VAL A 37 -3.76 -13.78 -17.53
CA VAL A 37 -5.01 -14.19 -16.86
C VAL A 37 -4.82 -15.11 -15.65
N SER A 38 -3.68 -15.81 -15.57
CA SER A 38 -3.38 -16.77 -14.51
C SER A 38 -2.48 -16.20 -13.41
N ILE A 39 -2.10 -14.92 -13.52
CA ILE A 39 -1.24 -14.26 -12.55
C ILE A 39 -2.05 -13.94 -11.30
N ARG A 40 -1.54 -14.37 -10.14
CA ARG A 40 -2.13 -14.00 -8.84
C ARG A 40 -1.30 -12.88 -8.21
N PRO A 41 -1.93 -11.83 -7.67
CA PRO A 41 -1.24 -10.74 -6.99
C PRO A 41 -0.59 -11.22 -5.68
N GLY A 42 0.34 -10.43 -5.15
CA GLY A 42 1.03 -10.68 -3.89
C GLY A 42 2.49 -11.14 -4.05
N TYR A 43 3.07 -11.63 -2.96
CA TYR A 43 4.44 -12.15 -2.91
C TYR A 43 4.47 -13.63 -3.31
N ARG A 44 5.30 -13.98 -4.30
CA ARG A 44 5.27 -15.29 -4.96
C ARG A 44 6.69 -15.78 -5.25
N HIS A 45 6.92 -17.09 -5.09
CA HIS A 45 8.08 -17.78 -5.66
C HIS A 45 7.75 -18.25 -7.07
N LEU A 46 8.62 -17.95 -8.02
CA LEU A 46 8.52 -18.40 -9.40
C LEU A 46 9.62 -19.41 -9.69
N THR A 47 9.26 -20.69 -9.78
CA THR A 47 10.20 -21.75 -10.16
C THR A 47 10.64 -21.56 -11.61
N LEU A 48 11.95 -21.47 -11.80
CA LEU A 48 12.58 -21.25 -13.09
C LEU A 48 12.68 -22.55 -13.89
N ARG A 49 12.72 -22.40 -15.21
CA ARG A 49 12.88 -23.48 -16.17
C ARG A 49 14.03 -23.19 -17.13
N ASN A 50 14.71 -24.23 -17.60
CA ASN A 50 15.81 -24.10 -18.57
C ASN A 50 15.27 -23.73 -19.97
N PRO A 51 16.13 -23.48 -20.97
CA PRO A 51 15.69 -23.19 -22.34
C PRO A 51 14.78 -24.26 -22.96
N ALA A 52 14.95 -25.54 -22.60
CA ALA A 52 14.11 -26.66 -23.01
C ALA A 52 12.82 -26.80 -22.17
N ASN A 53 12.48 -25.80 -21.37
CA ASN A 53 11.30 -25.75 -20.50
C ASN A 53 11.25 -26.85 -19.42
N GLN A 54 12.41 -27.40 -19.03
CA GLN A 54 12.52 -28.35 -17.91
C GLN A 54 12.73 -27.60 -16.59
N PRO A 55 12.12 -28.05 -15.48
CA PRO A 55 12.32 -27.43 -14.16
C PRO A 55 13.79 -27.45 -13.68
N LEU A 56 14.28 -26.34 -13.12
CA LEU A 56 15.64 -26.21 -12.56
C LEU A 56 15.71 -26.53 -11.05
N GLY A 57 14.81 -27.40 -10.54
CA GLY A 57 14.75 -27.76 -9.13
C GLY A 57 14.43 -26.57 -8.22
N LEU A 58 15.38 -26.18 -7.37
CA LEU A 58 15.23 -25.12 -6.35
C LEU A 58 15.45 -23.69 -6.88
N ALA A 59 15.84 -23.53 -8.15
CA ALA A 59 16.01 -22.21 -8.73
C ALA A 59 14.68 -21.47 -8.81
N THR A 60 14.50 -20.43 -7.97
CA THR A 60 13.28 -19.62 -7.92
C THR A 60 13.59 -18.12 -7.87
N LEU A 61 12.67 -17.31 -8.41
CA LEU A 61 12.65 -15.86 -8.18
C LEU A 61 11.58 -15.52 -7.15
N PHE A 62 11.93 -14.70 -6.16
CA PHE A 62 10.95 -14.12 -5.24
C PHE A 62 10.49 -12.76 -5.75
N VAL A 63 9.20 -12.62 -6.06
CA VAL A 63 8.64 -11.43 -6.70
C VAL A 63 7.38 -10.95 -5.99
N LYS A 64 7.14 -9.63 -6.02
CA LYS A 64 5.85 -9.02 -5.67
C LYS A 64 5.13 -8.67 -6.95
N ILE A 65 3.91 -9.17 -7.12
CA ILE A 65 3.10 -8.93 -8.31
C ILE A 65 1.87 -8.11 -7.93
N GLY A 66 1.62 -7.02 -8.67
CA GLY A 66 0.38 -6.27 -8.62
C GLY A 66 -0.46 -6.58 -9.86
N VAL A 67 -1.76 -6.81 -9.67
CA VAL A 67 -2.75 -6.95 -10.75
C VAL A 67 -3.88 -5.98 -10.45
N LYS A 68 -4.25 -5.17 -11.43
CA LYS A 68 -5.32 -4.18 -11.34
C LYS A 68 -6.06 -4.14 -12.67
N ASP A 69 -7.35 -3.85 -12.61
CA ASP A 69 -8.14 -3.59 -13.81
C ASP A 69 -7.73 -2.25 -14.41
N PHE A 70 -7.62 -2.23 -15.75
CA PHE A 70 -7.29 -1.01 -16.45
C PHE A 70 -8.50 -0.08 -16.49
N VAL A 71 -8.36 1.10 -15.89
CA VAL A 71 -9.34 2.17 -15.92
C VAL A 71 -8.70 3.36 -16.63
N PRO A 72 -9.25 3.85 -17.77
CA PRO A 72 -8.81 5.12 -18.34
C PRO A 72 -9.01 6.28 -17.36
N ASP A 73 -8.10 7.25 -17.36
CA ASP A 73 -8.12 8.38 -16.42
C ASP A 73 -9.46 9.14 -16.44
N VAL A 74 -10.08 9.26 -17.63
CA VAL A 74 -11.39 9.92 -17.82
C VAL A 74 -12.51 9.27 -17.01
N HIS A 75 -12.39 7.97 -16.69
CA HIS A 75 -13.43 7.21 -15.98
C HIS A 75 -13.10 6.98 -14.50
N LEU A 76 -12.03 7.57 -13.98
CA LEU A 76 -11.56 7.27 -12.62
C LEU A 76 -12.59 7.66 -11.55
N GLU A 77 -13.24 8.83 -11.69
CA GLU A 77 -14.29 9.29 -10.77
C GLU A 77 -15.53 8.41 -10.83
N LEU A 78 -15.93 8.00 -12.04
CA LEU A 78 -17.05 7.09 -12.24
C LEU A 78 -16.79 5.74 -11.55
N VAL A 79 -15.61 5.15 -11.75
CA VAL A 79 -15.28 3.87 -11.10
C VAL A 79 -15.23 4.01 -9.59
N LYS A 80 -14.70 5.11 -9.06
CA LYS A 80 -14.72 5.38 -7.61
C LYS A 80 -16.15 5.42 -7.06
N ALA A 81 -17.06 6.14 -7.74
CA ALA A 81 -18.45 6.21 -7.34
C ALA A 81 -19.17 4.84 -7.41
N LEU A 82 -18.79 3.99 -8.36
CA LEU A 82 -19.33 2.63 -8.47
C LEU A 82 -18.77 1.66 -7.41
N LEU A 83 -17.52 1.84 -7.00
CA LEU A 83 -16.90 1.03 -5.93
C LEU A 83 -17.48 1.34 -4.56
N ASP A 84 -17.91 2.58 -4.32
CA ASP A 84 -18.58 3.00 -3.08
C ASP A 84 -19.81 3.88 -3.36
N PRO A 85 -20.95 3.24 -3.71
CA PRO A 85 -22.14 3.96 -4.14
C PRO A 85 -22.80 4.76 -3.00
N ILE A 86 -22.67 4.31 -1.75
CA ILE A 86 -23.29 4.98 -0.61
C ILE A 86 -22.59 6.31 -0.35
N ALA A 87 -21.26 6.30 -0.33
CA ALA A 87 -20.48 7.53 -0.19
C ALA A 87 -20.74 8.50 -1.34
N ALA A 88 -20.88 8.00 -2.57
CA ALA A 88 -21.16 8.82 -3.74
C ALA A 88 -22.54 9.52 -3.64
N VAL A 89 -23.61 8.77 -3.36
CA VAL A 89 -24.96 9.34 -3.21
C VAL A 89 -25.00 10.34 -2.06
N LYS A 90 -24.41 10.00 -0.92
CA LYS A 90 -24.32 10.91 0.22
C LYS A 90 -23.59 12.21 -0.14
N SER A 91 -22.46 12.13 -0.83
CA SER A 91 -21.72 13.32 -1.28
C SER A 91 -22.54 14.18 -2.25
N MET A 92 -23.38 13.57 -3.09
CA MET A 92 -24.27 14.30 -3.99
C MET A 92 -25.40 15.01 -3.21
N ASP A 93 -26.01 14.33 -2.24
CA ASP A 93 -27.04 14.90 -1.38
C ASP A 93 -26.48 16.04 -0.51
N ASP A 94 -25.29 15.85 0.05
CA ASP A 94 -24.58 16.87 0.82
C ASP A 94 -24.30 18.12 -0.04
N PHE A 95 -23.88 17.91 -1.30
CA PHE A 95 -23.69 19.00 -2.26
C PHE A 95 -25.01 19.70 -2.61
N ALA A 96 -26.08 18.94 -2.88
CA ALA A 96 -27.39 19.51 -3.16
C ALA A 96 -27.93 20.33 -1.96
N ASN A 97 -27.81 19.80 -0.74
CA ASN A 97 -28.19 20.49 0.49
C ASN A 97 -27.39 21.79 0.70
N ALA A 98 -26.09 21.78 0.38
CA ALA A 98 -25.25 22.96 0.44
C ALA A 98 -25.68 24.04 -0.57
N LEU A 99 -26.12 23.65 -1.77
CA LEU A 99 -26.66 24.59 -2.75
C LEU A 99 -28.00 25.20 -2.32
N VAL A 100 -28.86 24.42 -1.66
CA VAL A 100 -30.13 24.92 -1.12
C VAL A 100 -29.90 25.92 0.01
N ASN A 101 -28.89 25.68 0.87
CA ASN A 101 -28.60 26.52 2.04
C ASN A 101 -27.09 26.86 2.15
N PRO A 102 -26.59 27.79 1.32
CA PRO A 102 -25.15 28.07 1.23
C PRO A 102 -24.54 28.62 2.52
N ILE A 103 -25.28 29.47 3.25
CA ILE A 103 -24.81 30.04 4.52
C ILE A 103 -24.61 28.95 5.58
N ALA A 104 -25.55 28.01 5.67
CA ALA A 104 -25.46 26.90 6.63
C ALA A 104 -24.27 25.98 6.33
N ALA A 105 -24.01 25.71 5.05
CA ALA A 105 -22.85 24.91 4.63
C ALA A 105 -21.52 25.58 4.97
N VAL A 106 -21.37 26.89 4.73
CA VAL A 106 -20.17 27.65 5.10
C VAL A 106 -19.92 27.61 6.61
N ASN A 107 -20.97 27.80 7.41
CA ASN A 107 -20.86 27.72 8.87
C ASN A 107 -20.44 26.33 9.35
N LEU A 108 -20.95 25.27 8.72
CA LEU A 108 -20.57 23.89 9.03
C LEU A 108 -19.08 23.63 8.72
N LEU A 109 -18.60 24.12 7.58
CA LEU A 109 -17.20 24.00 7.18
C LEU A 109 -16.26 24.72 8.14
N GLN A 110 -16.59 25.96 8.53
CA GLN A 110 -15.81 26.73 9.49
C GLN A 110 -15.74 26.01 10.85
N LYS A 111 -16.85 25.44 11.31
CA LYS A 111 -16.88 24.64 12.54
C LYS A 111 -16.01 23.37 12.44
N HIS A 112 -15.98 22.71 11.29
CA HIS A 112 -15.14 21.54 11.07
C HIS A 112 -13.63 21.90 11.07
N GLU A 113 -13.28 23.06 10.50
CA GLU A 113 -11.92 23.60 10.52
C GLU A 113 -11.46 23.95 11.94
N GLU A 114 -12.30 24.62 12.73
CA GLU A 114 -12.02 24.93 14.15
C GLU A 114 -11.79 23.66 14.98
N MET A 115 -12.60 22.62 14.76
CA MET A 115 -12.45 21.32 15.42
C MET A 115 -11.12 20.64 15.03
N LEU A 116 -10.76 20.64 13.75
CA LEU A 116 -9.48 20.09 13.27
C LEU A 116 -8.29 20.83 13.88
N LYS A 117 -8.36 22.16 13.95
CA LYS A 117 -7.31 22.99 14.56
C LYS A 117 -7.12 22.68 16.04
N SER A 118 -8.22 22.51 16.77
CA SER A 118 -8.17 22.15 18.20
C SER A 118 -7.54 20.78 18.48
N LEU A 119 -7.61 19.85 17.52
CA LEU A 119 -6.93 18.55 17.61
C LEU A 119 -5.42 18.67 17.35
N THR A 120 -5.01 19.50 16.38
CA THR A 120 -3.59 19.70 16.06
C THR A 120 -2.84 20.56 17.08
N ASP A 121 -3.53 21.45 17.79
CA ASP A 121 -2.93 22.27 18.84
C ASP A 121 -2.61 21.46 20.12
N GLN A 122 -3.23 20.27 20.30
CA GLN A 122 -2.96 19.37 21.43
C GLN A 122 -1.64 18.58 21.31
N ASP A 123 -1.15 18.34 20.08
CA ASP A 123 0.10 17.61 19.83
C ASP A 123 1.36 18.51 19.93
N ASN A 124 1.20 19.84 19.97
CA ASN A 124 2.31 20.80 20.02
C ASN A 124 2.60 21.36 21.43
N ALA A 125 1.91 20.86 22.48
CA ALA A 125 2.06 21.33 23.86
C ALA A 125 2.85 20.36 24.76
N ALA A 126 3.71 19.52 24.19
CA ALA A 126 4.62 18.65 24.93
C ALA A 126 6.06 18.73 24.39
N ASP A 127 6.60 19.94 24.34
CA ASP A 127 8.05 20.18 24.30
C ASP A 127 8.39 21.37 25.21
N ASP A 128 8.09 21.23 26.51
CA ASP A 128 8.73 22.08 27.51
C ASP A 128 10.11 21.48 27.79
N GLY A 129 11.12 22.15 27.24
CA GLY A 129 12.53 21.78 27.30
C GLY A 129 12.99 21.41 28.72
N VAL A 130 13.65 20.26 28.82
CA VAL A 130 14.41 19.87 30.00
C VAL A 130 15.59 20.86 30.14
N PRO A 131 15.76 21.57 31.26
CA PRO A 131 16.96 22.36 31.50
C PRO A 131 18.13 21.40 31.72
N ASP A 132 19.17 21.54 30.89
CA ASP A 132 20.47 20.91 31.08
C ASP A 132 21.16 21.54 32.30
N ASP A 133 21.12 20.88 33.45
CA ASP A 133 21.99 21.21 34.59
C ASP A 133 23.00 20.08 34.79
N GLY A 134 24.21 20.33 34.32
CA GLY A 134 25.33 19.42 34.40
C GLY A 134 25.81 19.24 35.83
N THR A 135 25.42 18.13 36.46
CA THR A 135 26.23 17.48 37.51
C THR A 135 26.13 15.96 37.39
N GLY A 136 27.27 15.29 37.27
CA GLY A 136 27.34 13.86 36.96
C GLY A 136 27.17 12.93 38.16
N ARG A 137 26.62 11.73 37.90
CA ARG A 137 27.00 10.45 38.53
C ARG A 137 26.42 9.24 37.76
N PRO A 138 27.20 8.18 37.46
CA PRO A 138 26.68 6.87 37.01
C PRO A 138 26.55 5.92 38.22
N PRO A 139 26.21 4.61 38.06
CA PRO A 139 25.19 3.91 37.26
C PRO A 139 24.30 2.99 38.15
N SER A 140 23.25 2.35 37.63
CA SER A 140 22.89 0.99 38.09
C SER A 140 22.11 0.19 37.04
N SER A 141 22.59 -1.02 36.83
CA SER A 141 21.95 -2.10 36.09
C SER A 141 20.71 -2.61 36.83
N ASP A 142 19.60 -2.80 36.14
CA ASP A 142 18.78 -3.97 36.44
C ASP A 142 18.03 -4.49 35.20
N ARG A 143 18.26 -5.78 34.90
CA ARG A 143 17.58 -6.50 33.81
C ARG A 143 16.16 -6.81 34.29
N GLY A 144 15.16 -6.22 33.64
CA GLY A 144 13.77 -6.60 33.85
C GLY A 144 13.55 -8.09 33.55
N SER A 145 13.23 -8.85 34.61
CA SER A 145 12.76 -10.23 34.53
C SER A 145 11.45 -10.32 33.75
N ILE A 146 11.46 -11.07 32.65
CA ILE A 146 10.24 -11.55 31.99
C ILE A 146 9.62 -12.62 32.91
N LYS A 147 8.50 -12.30 33.56
CA LYS A 147 7.66 -13.32 34.21
C LYS A 147 6.74 -13.94 33.17
N ASN A 148 7.13 -15.11 32.66
CA ASN A 148 6.20 -16.06 32.06
C ASN A 148 5.13 -16.45 33.09
N ARG A 149 3.86 -16.29 32.74
CA ARG A 149 2.76 -16.97 33.41
C ARG A 149 2.18 -18.00 32.45
N ASN A 150 2.62 -19.23 32.65
CA ASN A 150 1.93 -20.47 32.33
C ASN A 150 1.23 -20.92 33.64
N ASP A 151 -0.10 -21.02 33.69
CA ASP A 151 -0.94 -22.25 33.68
C ASP A 151 -1.86 -22.18 34.95
N PRO A 152 -2.83 -23.08 35.26
CA PRO A 152 -3.53 -24.17 34.53
C PRO A 152 -5.09 -23.94 34.59
N VAL A 153 -6.03 -24.77 34.09
CA VAL A 153 -6.27 -26.24 34.04
C VAL A 153 -7.10 -26.57 32.81
#